data_AF-A0A969TS80-F1
#
_entry.id   AF-A0A969TS80-F1
#
_cell.length_a   1.000
_cell.length_b   1.000
_cell.length_c   1.000
_cell.angle_alpha   90.00
_cell.angle_beta   90.00
_cell.angle_gamma   90.00
#
_symmetry.space_group_name_H-M   'P 1'
#
loop_
_entity.id
_entity.type
_entity.pdbx_description
1 polymer ?
#
loop_
_entity_poly.entity_id
_entity_poly.type
_entity_poly.pdbx_seq_one_letter_code
_entity_poly.pdbx_strand_id
1 'polypeptide(L)'
;MGKILQQADLVTANQIDVALEHQSEYPDLRIGEILALRGWIKLETADFFAEHWSNLLQQQPKQPLGYYLQKATLLDEEQISELLSEQTKIEKRMGVNLRLGAIAVLKGWLKQSTLDYFLKHLFPEHQSESALSKIEVYANGKAIQGY
;
A
#
# COMPACT_ATOMS: atom_id res chain seq x y z
N MET A 1 -16.87 2.85 3.18
CA MET A 1 -15.62 2.92 3.98
C MET A 1 -15.18 1.56 4.51
N GLY A 2 -15.84 0.95 5.52
CA GLY A 2 -15.32 -0.24 6.20
C GLY A 2 -14.87 -1.38 5.27
N LYS A 3 -15.66 -1.68 4.23
CA LYS A 3 -15.31 -2.66 3.20
C LYS A 3 -13.99 -2.37 2.46
N ILE A 4 -13.66 -1.11 2.22
CA ILE A 4 -12.39 -0.69 1.56
C ILE A 4 -11.22 -1.03 2.48
N LEU A 5 -11.30 -0.66 3.76
CA LEU A 5 -10.25 -0.95 4.75
C LEU A 5 -10.04 -2.46 4.93
N GLN A 6 -11.13 -3.24 4.91
CA GLN A 6 -11.06 -4.71 4.95
C GLN A 6 -10.38 -5.29 3.71
N GLN A 7 -10.76 -4.83 2.52
CA GLN A 7 -10.16 -5.32 1.27
C GLN A 7 -8.68 -4.94 1.14
N ALA A 8 -8.27 -3.84 1.78
CA ALA A 8 -6.87 -3.43 1.91
C ALA A 8 -6.12 -4.17 3.03
N ASP A 9 -6.77 -5.11 3.73
CA ASP A 9 -6.23 -5.84 4.88
C ASP A 9 -5.67 -4.93 6.00
N LEU A 10 -6.30 -3.75 6.15
CA LEU A 10 -6.02 -2.79 7.22
C LEU A 10 -6.84 -3.09 8.48
N VAL A 11 -8.00 -3.72 8.29
CA VAL A 11 -8.88 -4.18 9.37
C VAL A 11 -9.48 -5.54 9.04
N THR A 12 -9.83 -6.31 10.05
CA THR A 12 -10.53 -7.59 9.90
C THR A 12 -12.04 -7.42 9.86
N ALA A 13 -12.76 -8.47 9.42
CA ALA A 13 -14.23 -8.50 9.49
C ALA A 13 -14.73 -8.27 10.92
N ASN A 14 -14.13 -8.96 11.90
CA ASN A 14 -14.50 -8.84 13.30
C ASN A 14 -14.28 -7.42 13.85
N GLN A 15 -13.21 -6.73 13.43
CA GLN A 15 -12.99 -5.33 13.81
C GLN A 15 -14.07 -4.41 13.23
N ILE A 16 -14.56 -4.70 12.02
CA ILE A 16 -15.69 -3.97 11.43
C ILE A 16 -16.97 -4.23 12.20
N ASP A 17 -17.28 -5.49 12.53
CA ASP A 17 -18.49 -5.86 13.25
C ASP A 17 -18.56 -5.17 14.62
N VAL A 18 -17.46 -5.21 15.38
CA VAL A 18 -17.34 -4.50 16.67
C VAL A 18 -17.46 -2.97 16.49
N ALA A 19 -16.91 -2.41 15.41
CA ALA A 19 -17.04 -0.98 15.15
C ALA A 19 -18.47 -0.59 14.78
N LEU A 20 -19.21 -1.44 14.07
CA LEU A 20 -20.61 -1.23 13.72
C LEU A 20 -21.52 -1.35 14.95
N GLU A 21 -21.25 -2.29 15.84
CA GLU A 21 -21.95 -2.40 17.14
C GLU A 21 -21.78 -1.11 17.95
N HIS A 22 -20.54 -0.63 18.11
CA HIS A 22 -20.28 0.65 18.77
C HIS A 22 -20.94 1.85 18.07
N GLN A 23 -20.98 1.87 16.74
CA GLN A 23 -21.64 2.94 16.00
C GLN A 23 -23.14 2.98 16.26
N SER A 24 -23.77 1.83 16.51
CA SER A 24 -25.20 1.77 16.85
C SER A 24 -25.53 2.43 18.18
N GLU A 25 -24.59 2.41 19.13
CA GLU A 25 -24.69 3.08 20.44
C GLU A 25 -24.32 4.57 20.36
N TYR A 26 -23.41 4.92 19.45
CA TYR A 26 -22.88 6.28 19.26
C TYR A 26 -22.99 6.71 17.78
N PRO A 27 -24.19 7.07 17.30
CA PRO A 27 -24.45 7.31 15.88
C PRO A 27 -23.68 8.49 15.28
N ASP A 28 -23.20 9.40 16.13
CA ASP A 28 -22.38 10.55 15.69
C ASP A 28 -20.95 10.13 15.30
N LEU A 29 -20.47 8.99 15.77
CA LEU A 29 -19.14 8.48 15.44
C LEU A 29 -19.15 7.74 14.11
N ARG A 30 -18.21 8.09 13.23
CA ARG A 30 -17.96 7.38 11.98
C ARG A 30 -17.19 6.11 12.27
N ILE A 31 -17.42 5.07 11.47
CA ILE A 31 -16.71 3.78 11.61
C ILE A 31 -15.18 3.95 11.63
N GLY A 32 -14.64 4.87 10.82
CA GLY A 32 -13.20 5.17 10.78
C GLY A 32 -12.66 5.73 12.10
N GLU A 33 -13.42 6.60 12.74
CA GLU A 33 -13.08 7.18 14.05
C GLU A 33 -13.12 6.11 15.13
N ILE A 34 -14.12 5.21 15.10
CA ILE A 34 -14.23 4.10 16.06
C ILE A 34 -13.03 3.13 15.92
N LEU A 35 -12.66 2.78 14.68
CA LEU A 35 -11.48 1.94 14.42
C LEU A 35 -10.19 2.60 14.92
N ALA A 36 -10.07 3.93 14.78
CA ALA A 36 -8.93 4.71 15.25
C ALA A 36 -8.88 4.83 16.79
N LEU A 37 -10.01 5.12 17.44
CA LEU A 37 -10.13 5.18 18.90
C LEU A 37 -9.74 3.87 19.58
N ARG A 38 -9.95 2.74 18.90
CA ARG A 38 -9.56 1.40 19.37
C ARG A 38 -8.10 1.04 19.05
N GLY A 39 -7.37 1.90 18.35
CA GLY A 39 -5.97 1.71 17.99
C GLY A 39 -5.71 0.68 16.89
N TRP A 40 -6.74 0.32 16.11
CA TRP A 40 -6.58 -0.66 15.02
C TRP A 40 -6.00 -0.04 13.75
N ILE A 41 -6.28 1.23 13.52
CA ILE A 41 -5.69 2.06 12.47
C ILE A 41 -5.39 3.45 13.04
N LYS A 42 -4.59 4.24 12.33
CA LYS A 42 -4.44 5.67 12.64
C LYS A 42 -5.67 6.44 12.15
N LEU A 43 -5.99 7.56 12.79
CA LEU A 43 -7.09 8.42 12.37
C LEU A 43 -6.84 8.95 10.95
N GLU A 44 -5.59 9.32 10.67
CA GLU A 44 -5.14 9.80 9.37
C GLU A 44 -5.29 8.74 8.27
N THR A 45 -5.11 7.45 8.60
CA THR A 45 -5.43 6.35 7.67
C THR A 45 -6.93 6.34 7.37
N ALA A 46 -7.77 6.44 8.40
CA ALA A 46 -9.21 6.46 8.23
C ALA A 46 -9.66 7.66 7.37
N ASP A 47 -9.13 8.85 7.64
CA ASP A 47 -9.45 10.08 6.91
C ASP A 47 -9.00 9.99 5.44
N PHE A 48 -7.81 9.45 5.18
CA PHE A 48 -7.34 9.22 3.82
C PHE A 48 -8.32 8.39 2.98
N PHE A 49 -8.81 7.28 3.53
CA PHE A 49 -9.76 6.44 2.80
C PHE A 49 -11.16 7.07 2.67
N ALA A 50 -11.52 8.01 3.55
CA ALA A 50 -12.84 8.64 3.57
C ALA A 50 -12.91 9.76 2.55
N GLU A 51 -11.86 10.56 2.51
CA GLU A 51 -11.87 11.85 1.82
C GLU A 51 -11.12 11.79 0.48
N HIS A 52 -10.11 10.93 0.36
CA HIS A 52 -9.21 10.94 -0.79
C HIS A 52 -9.37 9.73 -1.70
N TRP A 53 -9.57 8.53 -1.14
CA TRP A 53 -9.51 7.29 -1.92
C TRP A 53 -10.44 7.29 -3.14
N SER A 54 -11.74 7.58 -2.96
CA SER A 54 -12.71 7.58 -4.06
C SER A 54 -12.33 8.54 -5.19
N ASN A 55 -11.78 9.71 -4.86
CA ASN A 55 -11.35 10.70 -5.84
C ASN A 55 -10.09 10.24 -6.60
N LEU A 56 -9.16 9.56 -5.90
CA LEU A 56 -7.97 9.00 -6.51
C LEU A 56 -8.30 7.94 -7.56
N LEU A 57 -9.31 7.11 -7.31
CA LEU A 57 -9.77 6.09 -8.27
C LEU A 57 -10.37 6.68 -9.55
N GLN A 58 -10.92 7.90 -9.48
CA GLN A 58 -11.56 8.55 -10.63
C GLN A 58 -10.57 9.33 -11.50
N GLN A 59 -9.54 9.92 -10.92
CA GLN A 59 -8.69 10.90 -11.60
C GLN A 59 -7.36 10.35 -12.15
N GLN A 60 -7.15 9.04 -12.05
CA GLN A 60 -5.86 8.35 -12.23
C GLN A 60 -4.77 8.88 -11.28
N PRO A 61 -3.94 8.00 -10.70
CA PRO A 61 -2.86 8.47 -9.83
C PRO A 61 -1.83 9.28 -10.63
N LYS A 62 -1.42 10.42 -10.06
CA LYS A 62 -0.41 11.32 -10.62
C LYS A 62 0.94 11.23 -9.90
N GLN A 63 0.98 10.49 -8.81
CA GLN A 63 2.13 10.37 -7.92
C GLN A 63 2.61 8.92 -7.87
N PRO A 64 3.89 8.66 -7.52
CA PRO A 64 4.38 7.29 -7.35
C PRO A 64 3.70 6.60 -6.15
N LEU A 65 3.68 5.27 -6.15
CA LEU A 65 3.05 4.46 -5.10
C LEU A 65 3.49 4.87 -3.68
N GLY A 66 4.78 5.17 -3.47
CA GLY A 66 5.31 5.59 -2.17
C GLY A 66 4.60 6.81 -1.59
N TYR A 67 4.20 7.77 -2.43
CA TYR A 67 3.43 8.94 -2.00
C TYR A 67 2.08 8.54 -1.39
N TYR A 68 1.36 7.60 -2.00
CA TYR A 68 0.06 7.16 -1.51
C TYR A 68 0.15 6.32 -0.25
N LEU A 69 1.17 5.46 -0.14
CA LEU A 69 1.45 4.71 1.07
C LEU A 69 1.80 5.65 2.24
N GLN A 70 2.56 6.71 1.97
CA GLN A 70 2.86 7.74 2.95
C GLN A 70 1.63 8.55 3.35
N LYS A 71 0.85 9.00 2.37
CA LYS A 71 -0.37 9.78 2.60
C LYS A 71 -1.44 9.00 3.37
N ALA A 72 -1.48 7.68 3.20
CA ALA A 72 -2.33 6.77 3.99
C ALA A 72 -1.76 6.46 5.39
N THR A 73 -0.59 7.02 5.74
CA THR A 73 0.20 6.78 6.97
C THR A 73 0.59 5.32 7.21
N LEU A 74 0.62 4.53 6.13
CA LEU A 74 1.09 3.14 6.11
C LEU A 74 2.61 3.05 6.11
N LEU A 75 3.27 4.07 5.55
CA LEU A 75 4.70 4.31 5.68
C LEU A 75 4.92 5.76 6.13
N ASP A 76 5.93 6.02 6.93
CA ASP A 76 6.35 7.39 7.26
C ASP A 76 7.47 7.89 6.35
N GLU A 77 7.87 9.15 6.51
CA GLU A 77 8.93 9.76 5.71
C GLU A 77 10.29 9.08 5.89
N GLU A 78 10.60 8.64 7.10
CA GLU A 78 11.85 7.93 7.42
C GLU A 78 11.89 6.58 6.72
N GLN A 79 10.80 5.82 6.80
CA GLN A 79 10.63 4.55 6.10
C GLN A 79 10.72 4.74 4.58
N ILE A 80 10.09 5.76 4.01
CA ILE A 80 10.19 6.05 2.57
C ILE A 80 11.64 6.36 2.17
N SER A 81 12.34 7.19 2.95
CA SER A 81 13.75 7.52 2.71
C SER A 81 14.65 6.28 2.78
N GLU A 82 14.44 5.42 3.78
CA GLU A 82 15.18 4.17 3.91
C GLU A 82 14.92 3.24 2.72
N LEU A 83 13.67 3.08 2.29
CA LEU A 83 13.34 2.21 1.15
C LEU A 83 14.00 2.69 -0.15
N LEU A 84 14.05 4.00 -0.40
CA LEU A 84 14.70 4.57 -1.58
C LEU A 84 16.24 4.38 -1.53
N SER A 85 16.82 4.51 -0.35
CA SER A 85 18.25 4.23 -0.11
C SER A 85 18.57 2.76 -0.37
N GLU A 86 17.76 1.84 0.16
CA GLU A 86 17.92 0.40 -0.03
C GLU A 86 17.71 -0.01 -1.49
N GLN A 87 16.70 0.54 -2.18
CA GLN A 87 16.49 0.32 -3.61
C GLN A 87 17.74 0.67 -4.42
N THR A 88 18.34 1.83 -4.14
CA THR A 88 19.57 2.30 -4.81
C THR A 88 20.76 1.38 -4.51
N LYS A 89 20.92 0.92 -3.27
CA LYS A 89 22.00 -0.01 -2.89
C LYS A 89 21.85 -1.35 -3.60
N ILE A 90 20.63 -1.88 -3.64
CA ILE A 90 20.29 -3.14 -4.32
C ILE A 90 20.61 -3.04 -5.82
N GLU A 91 20.19 -1.95 -6.48
CA GLU A 91 20.48 -1.72 -7.89
C GLU A 91 21.97 -1.65 -8.17
N LYS A 92 22.73 -0.90 -7.35
CA LYS A 92 24.19 -0.79 -7.51
C LYS A 92 24.93 -2.11 -7.29
N ARG A 93 24.46 -2.94 -6.35
CA ARG A 93 25.14 -4.20 -5.98
C ARG A 93 24.77 -5.36 -6.89
N MET A 94 23.51 -5.44 -7.31
CA MET A 94 22.96 -6.60 -8.01
C MET A 94 22.55 -6.31 -9.45
N GLY A 95 22.56 -5.04 -9.90
CA GLY A 95 22.09 -4.65 -11.24
C GLY A 95 20.57 -4.75 -11.40
N VAL A 96 19.84 -5.00 -10.32
CA VAL A 96 18.39 -5.21 -10.32
C VAL A 96 17.70 -4.03 -9.65
N ASN A 97 16.69 -3.47 -10.31
CA ASN A 97 15.82 -2.47 -9.71
C ASN A 97 14.60 -3.16 -9.07
N LEU A 98 14.62 -3.27 -7.74
CA LEU A 98 13.51 -3.83 -6.97
C LEU A 98 12.49 -2.73 -6.66
N ARG A 99 11.19 -3.00 -6.78
CA ARG A 99 10.15 -1.99 -6.50
C ARG A 99 10.10 -1.64 -5.01
N LEU A 100 9.89 -0.36 -4.69
CA LEU A 100 9.77 0.14 -3.32
C LEU A 100 8.76 -0.66 -2.48
N GLY A 101 7.59 -0.95 -3.04
CA GLY A 101 6.56 -1.75 -2.36
C GLY A 101 7.05 -3.16 -1.99
N ALA A 102 7.82 -3.82 -2.86
CA ALA A 102 8.37 -5.14 -2.58
C ALA A 102 9.41 -5.08 -1.44
N ILE A 103 10.24 -4.04 -1.40
CA ILE A 103 11.19 -3.82 -0.29
C ILE A 103 10.42 -3.61 1.03
N ALA A 104 9.33 -2.83 1.02
CA ALA A 104 8.50 -2.59 2.20
C ALA A 104 7.87 -3.89 2.74
N VAL A 105 7.42 -4.78 1.86
CA VAL A 105 6.90 -6.11 2.24
C VAL A 105 8.01 -6.99 2.81
N LEU A 106 9.18 -7.04 2.16
CA LEU A 106 10.32 -7.84 2.64
C LEU A 106 10.81 -7.41 4.03
N LYS A 107 10.69 -6.12 4.37
CA LYS A 107 11.03 -5.59 5.69
C LYS A 107 9.92 -5.77 6.73
N GLY A 108 8.75 -6.27 6.34
CA GLY A 108 7.60 -6.46 7.23
C GLY A 108 6.86 -5.17 7.60
N TRP A 109 7.13 -4.06 6.91
CA TRP A 109 6.48 -2.77 7.17
C TRP A 109 5.13 -2.63 6.48
N LEU A 110 4.92 -3.41 5.41
CA LEU A 110 3.68 -3.42 4.65
C LEU A 110 3.27 -4.88 4.41
N LYS A 111 1.98 -5.20 4.56
CA LYS A 111 1.49 -6.52 4.14
C LYS A 111 1.44 -6.61 2.62
N GLN A 112 1.71 -7.79 2.06
CA GLN A 112 1.58 -8.03 0.62
C GLN A 112 0.15 -7.76 0.13
N SER A 113 -0.86 -8.19 0.88
CA SER A 113 -2.29 -7.94 0.60
C SER A 113 -2.63 -6.45 0.50
N THR A 114 -2.09 -5.62 1.40
CA THR A 114 -2.26 -4.17 1.36
C THR A 114 -1.58 -3.57 0.13
N LEU A 115 -0.36 -4.00 -0.18
CA LEU A 115 0.35 -3.58 -1.39
C LEU A 115 -0.45 -3.93 -2.66
N ASP A 116 -0.91 -5.17 -2.76
CA ASP A 116 -1.68 -5.69 -3.89
C ASP A 116 -2.97 -4.89 -4.07
N TYR A 117 -3.64 -4.51 -2.97
CA TYR A 117 -4.83 -3.68 -3.03
C TYR A 117 -4.54 -2.31 -3.65
N PHE A 118 -3.46 -1.64 -3.22
CA PHE A 118 -3.08 -0.34 -3.79
C PHE A 118 -2.71 -0.45 -5.27
N LEU A 119 -1.88 -1.44 -5.64
CA LEU A 119 -1.51 -1.68 -7.04
C LEU A 119 -2.73 -1.97 -7.90
N LYS A 120 -3.64 -2.82 -7.41
CA LYS A 120 -4.83 -3.21 -8.15
C LYS A 120 -5.71 -2.02 -8.54
N HIS A 121 -5.82 -1.03 -7.65
CA HIS A 121 -6.77 0.07 -7.80
C HIS A 121 -6.15 1.36 -8.33
N LEU A 122 -4.89 1.63 -8.01
CA LEU A 122 -4.20 2.82 -8.48
C LEU A 122 -3.43 2.55 -9.77
N PHE A 123 -2.75 1.40 -9.86
CA PHE A 123 -1.82 1.10 -10.95
C PHE A 123 -2.17 -0.24 -11.62
N PRO A 124 -3.40 -0.40 -12.17
CA PRO A 124 -3.86 -1.69 -12.69
C PRO A 124 -2.98 -2.23 -13.82
N GLU A 125 -2.36 -1.36 -14.60
CA GLU A 125 -1.40 -1.70 -15.66
C GLU A 125 -0.10 -2.33 -15.13
N HIS A 126 0.24 -2.11 -13.86
CA HIS A 126 1.43 -2.65 -13.22
C HIS A 126 1.19 -3.98 -12.49
N GLN A 127 -0.04 -4.55 -12.55
CA GLN A 127 -0.38 -5.83 -11.90
C GLN A 127 0.33 -7.04 -12.51
N SER A 128 0.58 -7.02 -13.83
CA SER A 128 1.29 -8.09 -14.54
C SER A 128 2.81 -7.93 -14.52
N GLU A 129 3.30 -6.76 -14.10
CA GLU A 129 4.72 -6.53 -14.00
C GLU A 129 5.22 -7.09 -12.65
N SER A 130 6.01 -8.16 -12.75
CA SER A 130 6.70 -8.79 -11.64
C SER A 130 7.30 -7.74 -10.69
N ALA A 131 7.36 -8.08 -9.38
CA ALA A 131 8.03 -7.27 -8.36
C ALA A 131 9.48 -6.89 -8.73
N LEU A 132 10.00 -7.58 -9.76
CA LEU A 132 11.33 -7.50 -10.32
C LEU A 132 11.20 -7.02 -11.78
N SER A 133 11.57 -5.78 -12.07
CA SER A 133 11.56 -5.27 -13.46
C SER A 133 12.67 -5.88 -14.33
N LYS A 134 13.65 -6.58 -13.74
CA LYS A 134 14.82 -7.13 -14.46
C LYS A 134 15.22 -8.57 -14.12
N ILE A 135 14.72 -9.21 -13.06
CA ILE A 135 15.22 -10.55 -12.67
C ILE A 135 14.81 -11.65 -13.65
N GLU A 136 13.67 -11.56 -14.33
CA GLU A 136 13.28 -12.60 -15.30
C GLU A 136 14.26 -12.71 -16.47
N VAL A 137 14.98 -11.62 -16.81
CA VAL A 137 16.02 -11.64 -17.84
C VAL A 137 17.27 -12.38 -17.36
N TYR A 138 17.63 -12.26 -16.08
CA TYR A 138 18.82 -12.91 -15.52
C TYR A 138 18.56 -14.35 -15.03
N ALA A 139 17.35 -14.65 -14.55
CA ALA A 139 17.00 -15.98 -14.05
C ALA A 139 16.69 -16.99 -15.17
N ASN A 140 16.24 -16.54 -16.36
CA ASN A 140 15.91 -17.41 -17.49
C ASN A 140 17.02 -17.58 -18.54
N GLY A 141 18.26 -17.17 -18.26
CA GLY A 141 19.41 -17.57 -19.08
C GLY A 141 19.29 -17.24 -20.59
N LYS A 142 18.57 -16.19 -20.96
CA LYS A 142 18.61 -15.63 -22.32
C LYS A 142 19.04 -14.17 -22.24
N ALA A 143 20.34 -13.97 -22.41
CA ALA A 143 20.86 -12.73 -22.97
C ALA A 143 20.16 -12.51 -24.32
N ILE A 144 19.34 -11.47 -24.42
CA ILE A 144 18.92 -10.95 -25.72
C ILE A 144 19.78 -9.72 -25.96
N GLN A 145 20.74 -9.87 -26.87
CA GLN A 145 21.41 -8.78 -27.55
C GLN A 145 20.41 -7.99 -28.42
N GLY A 146 20.64 -6.68 -28.55
CA GLY A 146 20.04 -5.81 -29.58
C GLY A 146 18.91 -4.93 -29.03
N TYR A 147 18.89 -3.61 -29.21
CA TYR A 147 19.67 -2.68 -30.04
C TYR A 147 19.87 -1.37 -29.28
#